data_AF-A0A1S8D8N4-F1
#
_entry.id   AF-A0A1S8D8N4-F1
#
_cell.length_a   1.000
_cell.length_b   1.000
_cell.length_c   1.000
_cell.angle_alpha   90.00
_cell.angle_beta   90.00
_cell.angle_gamma   90.00
#
_symmetry.space_group_name_H-M   'P 1'
#
loop_
_entity.id
_entity.type
_entity.pdbx_description
1 polymer ?
#
loop_
_entity_poly.entity_id
_entity_poly.type
_entity_poly.pdbx_seq_one_letter_code
_entity_poly.pdbx_strand_id
1 'polypeptide(L)'
;MLPETYRKALRGLALPVMALPMLPALLLALASGQSRTILGLLAGLAGTGLTVALLRRAKHGDRRRAMAALGLGTGFAAALAGGTGTVGAVLLGLAAAYGLRLAYEGLREEKPEPYQGDAGLEPFARRLAVLEGTDTRLAGAVLALRGLLREMALRPSMAGQARSLLVLGLDGLERIAQRLSAGAVAPRELTAAMSDVERAASQAAERLRASETEALDVQVTVLRQRLREEGVA
;
A
#
# COMPACT_ATOMS: atom_id res chain seq x y z
N MET A 1 23.31 -9.02 5.88
CA MET A 1 22.17 -8.12 5.63
C MET A 1 21.53 -8.51 4.31
N LEU A 2 20.26 -8.95 4.31
CA LEU A 2 19.55 -9.31 3.07
C LEU A 2 19.02 -8.05 2.38
N PRO A 3 19.09 -7.96 1.03
CA PRO A 3 18.60 -6.81 0.27
C PRO A 3 17.10 -6.57 0.50
N GLU A 4 16.69 -5.31 0.52
CA GLU A 4 15.33 -4.84 0.87
C GLU A 4 14.22 -5.48 0.00
N THR A 5 14.53 -5.74 -1.27
CA THR A 5 13.67 -6.47 -2.23
C THR A 5 13.39 -7.90 -1.78
N TYR A 6 14.37 -8.57 -1.17
CA TYR A 6 14.21 -9.92 -0.62
C TYR A 6 13.29 -9.92 0.60
N ARG A 7 13.33 -8.85 1.41
CA ARG A 7 12.44 -8.68 2.58
C ARG A 7 10.98 -8.44 2.17
N LYS A 8 10.73 -7.60 1.16
CA LYS A 8 9.39 -7.37 0.61
C LYS A 8 8.82 -8.63 -0.08
N ALA A 9 9.66 -9.38 -0.80
CA ALA A 9 9.28 -10.65 -1.40
C ALA A 9 8.95 -11.72 -0.33
N LEU A 10 9.78 -11.86 0.71
CA LEU A 10 9.49 -12.76 1.84
C LEU A 10 8.20 -12.40 2.58
N ARG A 11 7.90 -11.10 2.75
CA ARG A 11 6.67 -10.63 3.40
C ARG A 11 5.40 -11.04 2.63
N GLY A 12 5.45 -11.07 1.30
CA GLY A 12 4.37 -11.58 0.46
C GLY A 12 4.26 -13.11 0.43
N LEU A 13 5.39 -13.80 0.64
CA LEU A 13 5.49 -15.26 0.58
C LEU A 13 5.21 -15.96 1.93
N ALA A 14 5.37 -15.26 3.05
CA ALA A 14 5.18 -15.85 4.38
C ALA A 14 3.74 -16.35 4.62
N LEU A 15 2.73 -15.62 4.13
CA LEU A 15 1.32 -16.00 4.27
C LEU A 15 0.94 -17.27 3.48
N PRO A 16 1.27 -17.43 2.19
CA PRO A 16 0.99 -18.66 1.46
C PRO A 16 1.83 -19.85 1.95
N VAL A 17 3.06 -19.63 2.43
CA VAL A 17 3.88 -20.70 3.04
C VAL A 17 3.26 -21.20 4.35
N MET A 18 2.68 -20.31 5.16
CA MET A 18 1.95 -20.70 6.38
C MET A 18 0.63 -21.44 6.07
N ALA A 19 0.04 -21.22 4.90
CA ALA A 19 -1.16 -21.95 4.45
C ALA A 19 -0.84 -23.31 3.78
N LEU A 20 0.41 -23.53 3.36
CA LEU A 20 0.88 -24.76 2.71
C LEU A 20 0.54 -26.06 3.47
N PRO A 21 0.68 -26.17 4.81
CA PRO A 21 0.30 -27.39 5.54
C PRO A 21 -1.20 -27.71 5.50
N MET A 22 -2.07 -26.80 5.04
CA MET A 22 -3.50 -27.08 4.87
C MET A 22 -3.83 -27.83 3.56
N LEU A 23 -2.95 -27.79 2.55
CA LEU A 23 -3.16 -28.47 1.27
C LEU A 23 -3.25 -30.01 1.39
N PRO A 24 -2.34 -30.69 2.11
CA PRO A 24 -2.45 -32.13 2.31
C PRO A 24 -3.71 -32.53 3.08
N ALA A 25 -4.07 -31.74 4.10
CA ALA A 25 -5.27 -31.98 4.90
C ALA A 25 -6.55 -31.83 4.05
N LEU A 26 -6.58 -30.86 3.13
CA LEU A 26 -7.71 -30.67 2.20
C LEU A 26 -7.84 -31.86 1.25
N LEU A 27 -6.74 -32.35 0.68
CA LEU A 27 -6.77 -33.51 -0.22
C LEU A 27 -7.23 -34.78 0.50
N LEU A 28 -6.77 -35.01 1.73
CA LEU A 28 -7.22 -36.13 2.57
C LEU A 28 -8.69 -36.02 2.97
N ALA A 29 -9.17 -34.81 3.28
CA ALA A 29 -10.59 -34.56 3.57
C ALA A 29 -11.48 -34.77 2.34
N LEU A 30 -10.99 -34.38 1.15
CA LEU A 30 -11.68 -34.61 -0.12
C LEU A 30 -11.76 -36.11 -0.44
N ALA A 31 -10.66 -36.84 -0.23
CA ALA A 31 -10.59 -38.28 -0.47
C ALA A 31 -11.46 -39.10 0.51
N SER A 32 -11.61 -38.63 1.76
CA SER A 32 -12.45 -39.29 2.77
C SER A 32 -13.93 -38.91 2.70
N GLY A 33 -14.33 -37.99 1.82
CA GLY A 33 -15.72 -37.58 1.63
C GLY A 33 -16.33 -36.83 2.83
N GLN A 34 -15.51 -36.36 3.76
CA GLN A 34 -15.98 -35.68 4.97
C GLN A 34 -16.37 -34.22 4.67
N SER A 35 -17.60 -34.03 4.24
CA SER A 35 -18.17 -32.73 3.82
C SER A 35 -17.99 -31.60 4.85
N ARG A 36 -18.10 -31.89 6.16
CA ARG A 36 -17.87 -30.89 7.23
C ARG A 36 -16.42 -30.42 7.29
N THR A 37 -15.47 -31.33 7.18
CA THR A 37 -14.02 -31.03 7.21
C THR A 37 -13.61 -30.25 5.98
N ILE A 38 -14.17 -30.59 4.81
CA ILE A 38 -13.96 -29.85 3.55
C ILE A 38 -14.44 -28.40 3.68
N LEU A 39 -15.64 -28.18 4.23
CA LEU A 39 -16.19 -26.83 4.44
C LEU A 39 -15.34 -26.01 5.40
N GLY A 40 -14.84 -26.60 6.48
CA GLY A 40 -13.96 -25.92 7.43
C GLY A 40 -12.63 -25.50 6.80
N LEU A 41 -12.02 -26.38 5.99
CA LEU A 41 -10.76 -26.08 5.30
C LEU A 41 -10.93 -25.02 4.21
N LEU A 42 -12.05 -25.05 3.48
CA LEU A 42 -12.40 -24.01 2.51
C LEU A 42 -12.63 -22.65 3.19
N ALA A 43 -13.30 -22.62 4.34
CA ALA A 43 -13.49 -21.39 5.12
C ALA A 43 -12.16 -20.82 5.64
N GLY A 44 -11.25 -21.69 6.10
CA GLY A 44 -9.90 -21.30 6.49
C GLY A 44 -9.11 -20.70 5.34
N LEU A 45 -9.04 -21.40 4.20
CA LEU A 45 -8.34 -20.93 2.99
C LEU A 45 -8.93 -19.63 2.44
N ALA A 46 -10.26 -19.51 2.40
CA ALA A 46 -10.95 -18.29 1.99
C ALA A 46 -10.63 -17.13 2.93
N GLY A 47 -10.64 -17.37 4.25
CA GLY A 47 -10.28 -16.36 5.26
C GLY A 47 -8.84 -15.87 5.12
N THR A 48 -7.88 -16.78 4.93
CA THR A 48 -6.47 -16.42 4.70
C THR A 48 -6.30 -15.66 3.37
N GLY A 49 -6.95 -16.12 2.30
CA GLY A 49 -6.93 -15.44 1.00
C GLY A 49 -7.52 -14.04 1.05
N LEU A 50 -8.65 -13.86 1.74
CA LEU A 50 -9.29 -12.56 1.93
C LEU A 50 -8.39 -11.62 2.75
N THR A 51 -7.72 -12.15 3.78
CA THR A 51 -6.76 -11.40 4.59
C THR A 51 -5.60 -10.89 3.74
N VAL A 52 -5.02 -11.73 2.87
CA VAL A 52 -3.97 -11.32 1.92
C VAL A 52 -4.49 -10.25 0.94
N ALA A 53 -5.69 -10.43 0.40
CA ALA A 53 -6.29 -9.49 -0.54
C ALA A 53 -6.55 -8.11 0.08
N LEU A 54 -7.01 -8.08 1.34
CA LEU A 54 -7.23 -6.86 2.10
C LEU A 54 -5.92 -6.17 2.47
N LEU A 55 -4.90 -6.94 2.89
CA LEU A 55 -3.58 -6.38 3.22
C LEU A 55 -2.86 -5.83 1.99
N ARG A 56 -3.02 -6.47 0.82
CA ARG A 56 -2.50 -5.96 -0.46
C ARG A 56 -3.08 -4.60 -0.87
N ARG A 57 -4.30 -4.27 -0.43
CA ARG A 57 -4.95 -2.99 -0.76
C ARG A 57 -4.44 -1.80 0.06
N ALA A 58 -3.66 -2.02 1.12
CA ALA A 58 -2.87 -1.02 1.84
C ALA A 58 -3.56 0.33 2.15
N LYS A 59 -4.87 0.34 2.42
CA LYS A 59 -5.57 1.50 2.98
C LYS A 59 -5.62 1.37 4.50
N HIS A 60 -5.34 2.46 5.24
CA HIS A 60 -5.29 2.46 6.71
C HIS A 60 -6.52 1.85 7.42
N GLY A 61 -7.68 1.80 6.77
CA GLY A 61 -8.90 1.17 7.31
C GLY A 61 -8.99 -0.37 7.15
N ASP A 62 -8.21 -0.97 6.26
CA ASP A 62 -8.38 -2.40 5.91
C ASP A 62 -7.69 -3.35 6.91
N ARG A 63 -6.86 -2.84 7.82
CA ARG A 63 -6.19 -3.64 8.87
C ARG A 63 -7.18 -4.28 9.84
N ARG A 64 -8.23 -3.55 10.26
CA ARG A 64 -9.30 -4.10 11.13
C ARG A 64 -10.09 -5.19 10.41
N ARG A 65 -10.34 -5.01 9.10
CA ARG A 65 -11.04 -6.00 8.27
C ARG A 65 -10.20 -7.25 8.03
N ALA A 66 -8.90 -7.10 7.84
CA ALA A 66 -7.96 -8.22 7.71
C ALA A 66 -7.88 -9.06 8.99
N MET A 67 -7.83 -8.42 10.17
CA MET A 67 -7.86 -9.12 11.47
C MET A 67 -9.19 -9.87 11.67
N ALA A 68 -10.31 -9.23 11.36
CA ALA A 68 -11.63 -9.86 11.45
C ALA A 68 -11.75 -11.04 10.47
N ALA A 69 -11.29 -10.89 9.23
CA ALA A 69 -11.33 -11.95 8.23
C ALA A 69 -10.47 -13.16 8.62
N LEU A 70 -9.25 -12.94 9.10
CA LEU A 70 -8.38 -14.02 9.56
C LEU A 70 -8.94 -14.71 10.80
N GLY A 71 -9.42 -13.93 11.78
CA GLY A 71 -10.00 -14.46 13.01
C GLY A 71 -11.26 -15.29 12.75
N LEU A 72 -12.18 -14.78 11.91
CA LEU A 72 -13.37 -15.51 11.52
C LEU A 72 -13.02 -16.77 10.71
N GLY A 73 -12.14 -16.66 9.72
CA GLY A 73 -11.72 -17.81 8.91
C GLY A 73 -11.08 -18.91 9.75
N THR A 74 -10.21 -18.54 10.69
CA THR A 74 -9.56 -19.49 11.60
C THR A 74 -10.57 -20.10 12.58
N GLY A 75 -11.49 -19.29 13.12
CA GLY A 75 -12.55 -19.79 14.00
C GLY A 75 -13.50 -20.76 13.31
N PHE A 76 -13.92 -20.46 12.07
CA PHE A 76 -14.74 -21.38 11.28
C PHE A 76 -13.99 -22.66 10.92
N ALA A 77 -12.71 -22.57 10.55
CA ALA A 77 -11.89 -23.74 10.30
C ALA A 77 -11.75 -24.63 11.55
N ALA A 78 -11.49 -24.03 12.71
CA ALA A 78 -11.39 -24.77 13.98
C ALA A 78 -12.72 -25.41 14.38
N ALA A 79 -13.84 -24.70 14.24
CA ALA A 79 -15.17 -25.20 14.57
C ALA A 79 -15.60 -26.39 13.68
N LEU A 80 -15.33 -26.30 12.38
CA LEU A 80 -15.83 -27.26 11.39
C LEU A 80 -14.86 -28.40 11.07
N ALA A 81 -13.55 -28.14 11.07
CA ALA A 81 -12.52 -29.12 10.74
C ALA A 81 -11.76 -29.66 11.96
N GLY A 82 -11.61 -28.86 13.02
CA GLY A 82 -10.83 -29.25 14.21
C GLY A 82 -11.62 -30.00 15.28
N GLY A 83 -12.96 -29.95 15.23
CA GLY A 83 -13.82 -30.57 16.26
C GLY A 83 -13.64 -29.96 17.66
N THR A 84 -13.00 -28.79 17.78
CA THR A 84 -12.56 -28.18 19.05
C THR A 84 -13.69 -27.58 19.90
N GLY A 85 -14.95 -27.83 19.54
CA GLY A 85 -16.12 -27.19 20.14
C GLY A 85 -16.18 -25.67 19.88
N THR A 86 -17.28 -25.04 20.27
CA THR A 86 -17.52 -23.60 20.05
C THR A 86 -16.51 -22.74 20.81
N VAL A 87 -16.17 -23.11 22.04
CA VAL A 87 -15.23 -22.36 22.89
C VAL A 87 -13.81 -22.40 22.31
N GLY A 88 -13.33 -23.58 21.88
CA GLY A 88 -12.01 -23.71 21.26
C GLY A 88 -11.90 -22.93 19.96
N ALA A 89 -12.95 -22.95 19.14
CA ALA A 89 -13.00 -22.19 17.89
C ALA A 89 -12.91 -20.67 18.09
N VAL A 90 -13.61 -20.14 19.11
CA VAL A 90 -13.57 -18.71 19.45
C VAL A 90 -12.17 -18.32 19.95
N LEU A 91 -11.57 -19.13 20.82
CA LEU A 91 -10.22 -18.87 21.34
C LEU A 91 -9.17 -18.89 20.23
N LEU A 92 -9.23 -19.86 19.31
CA LEU A 92 -8.34 -19.96 18.15
C LEU A 92 -8.52 -18.78 17.18
N GLY A 93 -9.76 -18.36 16.92
CA GLY A 93 -10.05 -17.19 16.09
C GLY A 93 -9.49 -15.90 16.70
N LEU A 94 -9.66 -15.70 18.02
CA LEU A 94 -9.11 -14.56 18.74
C LEU A 94 -7.58 -14.60 18.78
N ALA A 95 -6.97 -15.76 19.02
CA ALA A 95 -5.53 -15.94 19.02
C ALA A 95 -4.92 -15.63 17.64
N ALA A 96 -5.56 -16.04 16.55
CA ALA A 96 -5.11 -15.73 15.19
C ALA A 96 -5.24 -14.23 14.87
N ALA A 97 -6.34 -13.60 15.25
CA ALA A 97 -6.52 -12.15 15.07
C ALA A 97 -5.49 -11.36 15.90
N TYR A 98 -5.22 -11.78 17.14
CA TYR A 98 -4.23 -11.17 18.01
C TYR A 98 -2.79 -11.42 17.54
N GLY A 99 -2.49 -12.62 17.04
CA GLY A 99 -1.20 -12.94 16.43
C GLY A 99 -0.91 -12.09 15.19
N LEU A 100 -1.92 -11.87 14.34
CA LEU A 100 -1.81 -10.93 13.21
C LEU A 100 -1.61 -9.49 13.70
N ARG A 101 -2.30 -9.10 14.78
CA ARG A 101 -2.11 -7.79 15.40
C ARG A 101 -0.66 -7.62 15.85
N LEU A 102 -0.13 -8.52 16.67
CA LEU A 102 1.25 -8.48 17.19
C LEU A 102 2.30 -8.50 16.07
N ALA A 103 2.12 -9.39 15.08
CA ALA A 103 3.02 -9.48 13.93
C ALA A 103 3.09 -8.17 13.13
N TYR A 104 1.99 -7.42 13.06
CA TYR A 104 1.93 -6.12 12.38
C TYR A 104 2.13 -4.92 13.31
N GLU A 105 2.07 -5.06 14.63
CA GLU A 105 2.25 -3.98 15.62
C GLU A 105 3.75 -3.75 15.89
N GLY A 106 4.56 -4.82 15.81
CA GLY A 106 6.04 -4.73 15.77
C GLY A 106 6.59 -4.27 14.41
N LEU A 107 5.82 -4.41 13.34
CA LEU A 107 6.09 -3.77 12.05
C LEU A 107 5.53 -2.34 12.10
N ARG A 108 6.14 -1.49 12.91
CA ARG A 108 6.02 -0.04 12.77
C ARG A 108 6.25 0.23 11.28
N GLU A 109 5.24 0.81 10.64
CA GLU A 109 5.31 1.28 9.25
C GLU A 109 6.66 1.98 9.14
N GLU A 110 7.59 1.35 8.43
CA GLU A 110 8.90 1.91 8.16
C GLU A 110 8.56 3.13 7.32
N LYS A 111 8.36 4.27 8.02
CA LYS A 111 8.21 5.59 7.44
C LYS A 111 9.33 5.61 6.41
N PRO A 112 9.03 5.61 5.10
CA PRO A 112 10.04 5.42 4.07
C PRO A 112 11.17 6.33 4.48
N GLU A 113 12.38 5.75 4.70
CA GLU A 113 13.51 6.50 5.24
C GLU A 113 13.51 7.85 4.54
N PRO A 114 13.50 8.97 5.29
CA PRO A 114 13.47 10.29 4.67
C PRO A 114 14.60 10.29 3.66
N TYR A 115 14.22 10.39 2.39
CA TYR A 115 15.12 10.23 1.25
C TYR A 115 16.39 11.04 1.53
N GLN A 116 17.49 10.35 1.85
CA GLN A 116 18.80 10.95 1.97
C GLN A 116 19.33 11.10 0.55
N GLY A 117 18.92 12.17 -0.11
CA GLY A 117 19.47 12.50 -1.40
C GLY A 117 19.32 13.98 -1.67
N ASP A 118 20.46 14.65 -1.60
CA ASP A 118 20.73 15.93 -2.25
C ASP A 118 20.64 15.83 -3.79
N ALA A 119 20.17 14.71 -4.36
CA ALA A 119 19.80 14.67 -5.75
C ALA A 119 18.67 15.69 -5.96
N GLY A 120 18.99 16.83 -6.55
CA GLY A 120 18.02 17.87 -6.88
C GLY A 120 16.88 17.33 -7.75
N LEU A 121 15.85 18.16 -7.98
CA LEU A 121 14.71 17.77 -8.81
C LEU A 121 15.03 17.73 -10.32
N GLU A 122 16.20 18.21 -10.70
CA GLU A 122 16.69 18.34 -12.08
C GLU A 122 16.69 17.04 -12.90
N PRO A 123 17.09 15.86 -12.36
CA PRO A 123 17.01 14.60 -13.10
C PRO A 123 15.57 14.23 -13.45
N PHE A 124 14.60 14.53 -12.57
CA PHE A 124 13.19 14.24 -12.84
C PHE A 124 12.61 15.16 -13.90
N ALA A 125 13.00 16.45 -13.90
CA ALA A 125 12.60 17.40 -14.92
C ALA A 125 13.08 16.95 -16.32
N ARG A 126 14.35 16.53 -16.43
CA ARG A 126 14.89 15.99 -17.68
C ARG A 126 14.16 14.73 -18.16
N ARG A 127 13.88 13.79 -17.25
CA ARG A 127 13.13 12.56 -17.58
C ARG A 127 11.71 12.86 -18.08
N LEU A 128 11.00 13.78 -17.43
CA LEU A 128 9.68 14.23 -17.88
C LEU A 128 9.75 14.89 -19.28
N ALA A 129 10.76 15.72 -19.54
CA ALA A 129 10.93 16.36 -20.84
C ALA A 129 11.17 15.37 -21.99
N VAL A 130 11.82 14.24 -21.74
CA VAL A 130 11.99 13.17 -22.75
C VAL A 130 10.65 12.48 -23.06
N LEU A 131 9.79 12.33 -22.05
CA LEU A 131 8.47 11.72 -22.23
C LEU A 131 7.48 12.66 -22.94
N GLU A 132 7.71 13.97 -22.86
CA GLU A 132 6.94 14.97 -23.62
C GLU A 132 7.06 14.68 -25.13
N GLY A 133 5.93 14.41 -25.78
CA GLY A 133 5.88 14.14 -27.22
C GLY A 133 6.11 12.69 -27.64
N THR A 134 6.36 11.75 -26.72
CA THR A 134 6.52 10.33 -27.10
C THR A 134 5.19 9.69 -27.52
N ASP A 135 4.12 9.91 -26.76
CA ASP A 135 2.78 9.40 -27.06
C ASP A 135 1.72 10.34 -26.46
N THR A 136 0.69 10.67 -27.25
CA THR A 136 -0.38 11.61 -26.83
C THR A 136 -1.21 11.09 -25.66
N ARG A 137 -1.28 9.76 -25.48
CA ARG A 137 -2.03 9.13 -24.37
C ARG A 137 -1.36 9.34 -23.02
N LEU A 138 -0.05 9.62 -23.01
CA LEU A 138 0.72 9.86 -21.78
C LEU A 138 0.71 11.34 -21.37
N ALA A 139 0.27 12.24 -22.26
CA ALA A 139 0.41 13.69 -22.09
C ALA A 139 -0.20 14.21 -20.78
N GLY A 140 -1.41 13.76 -20.42
CA GLY A 140 -2.09 14.18 -19.17
C GLY A 140 -1.31 13.79 -17.91
N ALA A 141 -0.85 12.54 -17.85
CA ALA A 141 -0.06 12.04 -16.72
C ALA A 141 1.30 12.75 -16.60
N VAL A 142 1.99 12.98 -17.72
CA VAL A 142 3.26 13.73 -17.76
C VAL A 142 3.06 15.16 -17.26
N LEU A 143 2.00 15.84 -17.73
CA LEU A 143 1.68 17.22 -17.32
C LEU A 143 1.37 17.31 -15.82
N ALA A 144 0.63 16.34 -15.27
CA ALA A 144 0.30 16.30 -13.85
C ALA A 144 1.53 16.05 -12.97
N LEU A 145 2.41 15.12 -13.36
CA LEU A 145 3.68 14.89 -12.64
C LEU A 145 4.61 16.10 -12.71
N ARG A 146 4.60 16.85 -13.82
CA ARG A 146 5.31 18.12 -13.94
C ARG A 146 4.71 19.22 -13.06
N GLY A 147 3.39 19.21 -12.87
CA GLY A 147 2.70 20.04 -11.87
C GLY A 147 3.20 19.71 -10.45
N LEU A 148 3.21 18.43 -10.09
CA LEU A 148 3.72 17.96 -8.80
C LEU A 148 5.19 18.34 -8.58
N LEU A 149 6.05 18.15 -9.59
CA LEU A 149 7.47 18.52 -9.52
C LEU A 149 7.67 20.01 -9.26
N ARG A 150 6.86 20.88 -9.87
CA ARG A 150 6.88 22.33 -9.60
C ARG A 150 6.52 22.64 -8.16
N GLU A 151 5.46 22.02 -7.62
CA GLU A 151 5.09 22.21 -6.22
C GLU A 151 6.17 21.72 -5.25
N MET A 152 6.82 20.60 -5.58
CA MET A 152 7.96 20.09 -4.79
C MET A 152 9.17 21.02 -4.85
N ALA A 153 9.43 21.68 -5.98
CA ALA A 153 10.53 22.64 -6.11
C ALA A 153 10.30 23.89 -5.26
N LEU A 154 9.03 24.32 -5.13
CA LEU A 154 8.65 25.40 -4.23
C LEU A 154 8.71 24.98 -2.75
N ARG A 155 8.48 23.69 -2.44
CA ARG A 155 8.32 23.18 -1.07
C ARG A 155 9.14 21.90 -0.81
N PRO A 156 10.48 21.97 -0.85
CA PRO A 156 11.33 20.79 -0.77
C PRO A 156 11.26 20.05 0.58
N SER A 157 11.03 20.77 1.68
CA SER A 157 10.98 20.21 3.04
C SER A 157 9.79 19.27 3.29
N MET A 158 8.69 19.43 2.53
CA MET A 158 7.44 18.66 2.67
C MET A 158 7.28 17.57 1.61
N ALA A 159 8.28 17.38 0.75
CA ALA A 159 8.17 16.63 -0.50
C ALA A 159 8.33 15.10 -0.35
N GLY A 160 8.51 14.56 0.86
CA GLY A 160 8.89 13.15 1.06
C GLY A 160 7.97 12.13 0.38
N GLN A 161 6.65 12.19 0.63
CA GLN A 161 5.69 11.26 0.05
C GLN A 161 5.40 11.56 -1.44
N ALA A 162 5.41 12.83 -1.82
CA ALA A 162 5.26 13.27 -3.21
C ALA A 162 6.40 12.77 -4.11
N ARG A 163 7.63 12.71 -3.57
CA ARG A 163 8.81 12.20 -4.28
C ARG A 163 8.68 10.73 -4.63
N SER A 164 8.18 9.90 -3.72
CA SER A 164 7.96 8.48 -3.98
C SER A 164 6.93 8.26 -5.09
N LEU A 165 5.85 9.05 -5.10
CA LEU A 165 4.85 9.03 -6.17
C LEU A 165 5.46 9.46 -7.51
N LEU A 166 6.28 10.53 -7.51
CA LEU A 166 6.96 11.02 -8.70
C LEU A 166 7.91 9.97 -9.30
N VAL A 167 8.72 9.31 -8.48
CA VAL A 167 9.64 8.23 -8.91
C VAL A 167 8.84 7.09 -9.53
N LEU A 168 7.83 6.57 -8.83
CA LEU A 168 7.03 5.45 -9.30
C LEU A 168 6.26 5.79 -10.58
N GLY A 169 5.68 6.98 -10.66
CA GLY A 169 4.96 7.47 -11.84
C GLY A 169 5.88 7.58 -13.05
N LEU A 170 7.07 8.16 -12.87
CA LEU A 170 8.07 8.28 -13.93
C LEU A 170 8.56 6.92 -14.45
N ASP A 171 8.95 6.01 -13.56
CA ASP A 171 9.43 4.68 -13.96
C ASP A 171 8.32 3.90 -14.71
N GLY A 172 7.07 4.04 -14.28
CA GLY A 172 5.91 3.46 -14.96
C GLY A 172 5.70 4.03 -16.36
N LEU A 173 5.74 5.36 -16.50
CA LEU A 173 5.56 6.04 -17.79
C LEU A 173 6.69 5.70 -18.78
N GLU A 174 7.95 5.70 -18.34
CA GLU A 174 9.09 5.34 -19.19
C GLU A 174 8.99 3.91 -19.71
N ARG A 175 8.62 2.96 -18.85
CA ARG A 175 8.41 1.57 -19.27
C ARG A 175 7.29 1.46 -20.30
N ILE A 176 6.20 2.21 -20.15
CA ILE A 176 5.10 2.22 -21.11
C ILE A 176 5.54 2.85 -22.42
N ALA A 177 6.20 4.02 -22.37
CA ALA A 177 6.71 4.74 -23.53
C ALA A 177 7.70 3.88 -24.34
N GLN A 178 8.61 3.17 -23.68
CA GLN A 178 9.54 2.23 -24.32
C GLN A 178 8.80 1.07 -25.01
N ARG A 179 7.76 0.52 -24.40
CA ARG A 179 6.97 -0.56 -25.02
C ARG A 179 6.18 -0.06 -26.24
N LEU A 180 5.56 1.11 -26.13
CA LEU A 180 4.77 1.70 -27.22
C LEU A 180 5.65 2.09 -28.40
N SER A 181 6.82 2.69 -28.15
CA SER A 181 7.80 3.00 -29.21
C SER A 181 8.38 1.75 -29.87
N ALA A 182 8.47 0.62 -29.16
CA ALA A 182 8.80 -0.68 -29.74
C ALA A 182 7.65 -1.33 -30.53
N GLY A 183 6.52 -0.64 -30.74
CA GLY A 183 5.37 -1.13 -31.51
C GLY A 183 4.45 -2.07 -30.74
N ALA A 184 4.56 -2.13 -29.40
CA ALA A 184 3.64 -2.94 -28.62
C ALA A 184 2.20 -2.39 -28.68
N VAL A 185 1.23 -3.29 -28.79
CA VAL A 185 -0.19 -2.93 -28.73
C VAL A 185 -0.51 -2.39 -27.33
N ALA A 186 -1.06 -1.19 -27.27
CA ALA A 186 -1.46 -0.56 -26.02
C ALA A 186 -2.56 -1.38 -25.31
N PRO A 187 -2.44 -1.61 -23.98
CA PRO A 187 -3.51 -2.22 -23.21
C PRO A 187 -4.80 -1.39 -23.28
N ARG A 188 -5.97 -2.06 -23.30
CA ARG A 188 -7.28 -1.38 -23.32
C ARG A 188 -7.49 -0.45 -22.12
N GLU A 189 -6.89 -0.78 -20.98
CA GLU A 189 -7.00 -0.03 -19.72
C GLU A 189 -5.98 1.11 -19.59
N LEU A 190 -5.09 1.31 -20.58
CA LEU A 190 -4.00 2.28 -20.48
C LEU A 190 -4.50 3.69 -20.17
N THR A 191 -5.55 4.15 -20.86
CA THR A 191 -6.10 5.49 -20.66
C THR A 191 -6.63 5.67 -19.24
N ALA A 192 -7.34 4.66 -18.71
CA ALA A 192 -7.85 4.70 -17.33
C ALA A 192 -6.70 4.78 -16.31
N ALA A 193 -5.64 3.99 -16.52
CA ALA A 193 -4.45 4.02 -15.67
C ALA A 193 -3.74 5.39 -15.73
N MET A 194 -3.65 6.03 -16.90
CA MET A 194 -3.07 7.37 -17.02
C MET A 194 -3.91 8.43 -16.31
N SER A 195 -5.25 8.34 -16.39
CA SER A 195 -6.13 9.21 -15.60
C SER A 195 -6.03 8.98 -14.09
N ASP A 196 -5.74 7.76 -13.63
CA ASP A 196 -5.47 7.49 -12.22
C ASP A 196 -4.14 8.14 -11.76
N VAL A 197 -3.09 8.07 -12.60
CA VAL A 197 -1.81 8.73 -12.33
C VAL A 197 -1.98 10.24 -12.28
N GLU A 198 -2.71 10.81 -13.23
CA GLU A 198 -3.05 12.25 -13.26
C GLU A 198 -3.77 12.68 -11.97
N ARG A 199 -4.83 11.96 -11.58
CA ARG A 199 -5.56 12.25 -10.34
C ARG A 199 -4.67 12.15 -9.11
N ALA A 200 -3.82 11.13 -9.03
CA ALA A 200 -2.94 10.94 -7.88
C ALA A 200 -1.87 12.04 -7.77
N ALA A 201 -1.29 12.46 -8.91
CA ALA A 201 -0.32 13.55 -8.95
C ALA A 201 -0.94 14.90 -8.57
N SER A 202 -2.13 15.21 -9.09
CA SER A 202 -2.87 16.43 -8.74
C SER A 202 -3.25 16.49 -7.27
N GLN A 203 -3.73 15.37 -6.70
CA GLN A 203 -4.04 15.30 -5.26
C GLN A 203 -2.78 15.46 -4.39
N ALA A 204 -1.64 14.90 -4.82
CA ALA A 204 -0.38 15.08 -4.09
C ALA A 204 0.08 16.55 -4.11
N ALA A 205 -0.08 17.23 -5.24
CA ALA A 205 0.21 18.66 -5.39
C ALA A 205 -0.68 19.52 -4.49
N GLU A 206 -1.98 19.25 -4.44
CA GLU A 206 -2.93 19.93 -3.54
C GLU A 206 -2.59 19.73 -2.07
N ARG A 207 -2.23 18.50 -1.67
CA ARG A 207 -1.82 18.22 -0.28
C ARG A 207 -0.55 18.98 0.11
N LEU A 208 0.43 19.10 -0.80
CA LEU A 208 1.62 19.92 -0.55
C LEU A 208 1.25 21.37 -0.29
N ARG A 209 0.33 21.94 -1.09
CA ARG A 209 -0.19 23.30 -0.88
C ARG A 209 -0.91 23.43 0.48
N ALA A 210 -1.76 22.48 0.83
CA ALA A 210 -2.51 22.50 2.08
C ALA A 210 -1.62 22.35 3.33
N SER A 211 -0.58 21.51 3.24
CA SER A 211 0.32 21.25 4.37
C SER A 211 1.14 22.47 4.81
N GLU A 212 1.41 23.40 3.89
CA GLU A 212 2.07 24.67 4.20
C GLU A 212 1.13 25.62 4.96
N THR A 213 -0.14 25.72 4.54
CA THR A 213 -1.13 26.55 5.22
C THR A 213 -1.32 26.11 6.67
N GLU A 214 -1.40 24.80 6.91
CA GLU A 214 -1.52 24.24 8.27
C GLU A 214 -0.27 24.50 9.11
N ALA A 215 0.93 24.32 8.53
CA ALA A 215 2.19 24.60 9.22
C ALA A 215 2.35 26.09 9.58
N LEU A 216 1.94 27.00 8.68
CA LEU A 216 1.94 28.44 8.92
C LEU A 216 0.93 28.83 10.00
N ASP A 217 -0.28 28.27 9.98
CA ASP A 217 -1.32 28.60 10.96
C ASP A 217 -0.94 28.14 12.39
N VAL A 218 -0.29 26.98 12.50
CA VAL A 218 0.30 26.51 13.77
C VAL A 218 1.39 27.47 14.24
N GLN A 219 2.31 27.89 13.37
CA GLN A 219 3.37 28.83 13.73
C GLN A 219 2.82 30.18 14.19
N VAL A 220 1.82 30.73 13.48
CA VAL A 220 1.15 31.99 13.85
C VAL A 220 0.45 31.84 15.20
N THR A 221 -0.18 30.69 15.46
CA THR A 221 -0.84 30.40 16.75
C THR A 221 0.17 30.35 17.89
N VAL A 222 1.31 29.66 17.71
CA VAL A 222 2.38 29.58 18.71
C VAL A 222 3.02 30.96 18.95
N LEU A 223 3.21 31.78 17.91
CA LEU A 223 3.71 33.16 18.04
C LEU A 223 2.74 34.06 18.81
N ARG A 224 1.45 33.99 18.49
CA ARG A 224 0.40 34.72 19.23
C ARG A 224 0.34 34.29 20.69
N GLN A 225 0.48 32.99 20.94
CA GLN A 225 0.48 32.45 22.30
C GLN A 225 1.70 32.93 23.09
N ARG A 226 2.91 32.92 22.49
CA ARG A 226 4.11 33.50 23.10
C ARG A 226 3.98 35.01 23.37
N LEU A 227 3.49 35.79 22.41
CA LEU A 227 3.29 37.23 22.60
C LEU A 227 2.31 37.55 23.75
N ARG A 228 1.31 36.68 23.93
CA ARG A 228 0.33 36.79 25.03
C ARG A 228 0.90 36.32 26.36
N GLU A 229 1.77 35.31 26.38
CA GLU A 229 2.51 34.86 27.56
C GLU A 229 3.59 35.87 28.01
N GLU A 230 4.20 36.59 27.06
CA GLU A 230 5.19 37.65 27.32
C GLU A 230 4.54 39.02 27.66
N GLY A 231 3.21 39.11 27.64
CA GLY A 231 2.46 40.32 28.06
C GLY A 231 2.55 41.51 27.09
N VAL A 232 2.91 41.25 25.82
CA VAL A 232 3.14 42.30 24.80
C VAL A 232 1.88 42.53 23.94
N ALA A 233 0.79 41.78 24.15
CA ALA A 233 -0.43 41.81 23.36
C ALA A 233 -1.72 41.92 24.19
#